data_AF-A0A3C1WS59-F1
#
_entry.id   AF-A0A3C1WS59-F1
#
_cell.length_a   1.000
_cell.length_b   1.000
_cell.length_c   1.000
_cell.angle_alpha   90.00
_cell.angle_beta   90.00
_cell.angle_gamma   90.00
#
_symmetry.space_group_name_H-M   'P 1'
#
loop_
_entity.id
_entity.type
_entity.pdbx_description
1 polymer ?
#
loop_
_entity_poly.entity_id
_entity_poly.type
_entity_poly.pdbx_seq_one_letter_code
_entity_poly.pdbx_strand_id
1 'polypeptide(L)' 'GSAMLGFVPDWIGEFYAYYQWYYNLPSAVLVKKIPVDFLIKAYPGLHDLDLELAVKKVGEV' A
#
# COMPACT_ATOMS: atom_id res chain seq x y z
N GLY A 1 10.55 -14.49 -14.72
CA GLY A 1 10.07 -13.37 -15.53
C GLY A 1 10.17 -12.10 -14.72
N SER A 2 10.86 -11.08 -15.24
CA SER A 2 11.17 -9.82 -14.53
C SER A 2 10.00 -8.83 -14.45
N ALA A 3 8.79 -9.25 -14.82
CA ALA A 3 7.61 -8.40 -14.88
C ALA A 3 7.14 -7.95 -13.48
N MET A 4 7.28 -8.81 -12.46
CA MET A 4 6.83 -8.51 -11.09
C MET A 4 7.57 -7.33 -10.43
N LEU A 5 8.75 -6.96 -10.93
CA LEU A 5 9.56 -5.87 -10.36
C LEU A 5 8.95 -4.48 -10.61
N GLY A 6 8.13 -4.31 -11.66
CA GLY A 6 7.42 -3.04 -11.92
C GLY A 6 6.08 -2.95 -11.20
N PHE A 7 5.33 -4.05 -11.12
CA PHE A 7 4.00 -4.04 -10.52
C PHE A 7 4.00 -3.77 -9.01
N VAL A 8 5.04 -4.19 -8.28
CA VAL A 8 5.17 -3.93 -6.85
C VAL A 8 5.31 -2.43 -6.54
N PRO A 9 6.28 -1.69 -7.13
CA PRO A 9 6.42 -0.27 -6.87
C PRO A 9 5.23 0.58 -7.36
N ASP A 10 4.63 0.26 -8.51
CA ASP A 10 3.42 0.95 -8.99
C ASP A 10 2.26 0.81 -7.98
N TRP A 11 1.93 -0.42 -7.59
CA TRP A 11 0.87 -0.70 -6.63
C TRP A 11 1.11 -0.05 -5.25
N ILE A 12 2.36 -0.04 -4.77
CA ILE A 12 2.72 0.64 -3.51
C ILE A 12 2.44 2.15 -3.62
N GLY A 13 2.74 2.76 -4.76
CA GLY A 13 2.43 4.16 -5.03
C GLY A 13 0.94 4.44 -4.98
N GLU A 14 0.13 3.62 -5.67
CA GLU A 14 -1.33 3.68 -5.66
C GLU A 14 -1.89 3.53 -4.25
N PHE A 15 -1.37 2.58 -3.47
CA PHE A 15 -1.75 2.34 -2.09
C PHE A 15 -1.51 3.57 -1.21
N TYR A 16 -0.31 4.16 -1.25
CA TYR A 16 -0.03 5.35 -0.47
C TYR A 16 -0.90 6.54 -0.87
N ALA A 17 -1.06 6.80 -2.18
CA ALA A 17 -1.88 7.90 -2.66
C ALA A 17 -3.34 7.76 -2.19
N TYR A 18 -3.92 6.57 -2.34
CA TYR A 18 -5.29 6.31 -1.92
C TYR A 18 -5.43 6.41 -0.40
N TYR A 19 -4.51 5.83 0.37
CA TYR A 19 -4.55 5.89 1.84
C TYR A 19 -4.45 7.34 2.35
N GLN A 20 -3.56 8.15 1.77
CA GLN A 20 -3.44 9.58 2.13
C GLN A 20 -4.71 10.35 1.84
N TRP A 21 -5.34 10.13 0.68
CA TRP A 21 -6.59 10.77 0.31
C TRP A 21 -7.75 10.32 1.21
N TYR A 22 -7.88 9.01 1.45
CA TYR A 22 -8.98 8.42 2.20
C TYR A 22 -8.97 8.81 3.69
N TYR A 23 -7.79 8.80 4.32
CA TYR A 23 -7.64 9.12 5.75
C TYR A 23 -7.18 10.57 6.01
N ASN A 24 -6.98 11.36 4.96
CA ASN A 24 -6.46 12.74 5.03
C ASN A 24 -5.17 12.86 5.89
N LEU A 25 -4.23 11.93 5.67
CA LEU A 25 -2.99 11.81 6.47
C LEU A 25 -1.75 12.33 5.73
N PRO A 26 -0.82 13.02 6.41
CA PRO A 26 0.45 13.42 5.82
C PRO A 26 1.31 12.19 5.45
N SER A 27 1.97 12.25 4.29
CA SER A 27 2.88 11.19 3.82
C SER A 27 3.94 10.82 4.85
N ALA A 28 4.53 11.83 5.52
CA ALA A 28 5.55 11.64 6.55
C ALA A 28 5.08 10.83 7.77
N VAL A 29 3.78 10.88 8.09
CA VAL A 29 3.18 10.05 9.14
C VAL A 29 2.88 8.66 8.61
N LEU A 30 2.35 8.60 7.39
CA LEU A 30 1.95 7.36 6.75
C LEU A 30 3.11 6.40 6.51
N VAL A 31 4.25 6.88 6.00
CA VAL A 31 5.44 6.03 5.77
C VAL A 31 6.05 5.50 7.07
N LYS A 32 5.80 6.17 8.20
CA LYS A 32 6.20 5.69 9.53
C LYS A 32 5.21 4.65 10.07
N LYS A 33 3.90 4.85 9.84
CA LYS A 33 2.85 3.91 10.26
C LYS A 33 2.89 2.62 9.46
N ILE A 34 3.08 2.75 8.14
CA ILE A 34 3.08 1.66 7.17
C ILE A 34 4.40 1.74 6.40
N PRO A 35 5.45 1.03 6.83
CA PRO A 35 6.74 1.02 6.13
C PRO A 35 6.65 0.35 4.77
N VAL A 36 7.46 0.79 3.80
CA VAL A 36 7.51 0.18 2.46
C VAL A 36 7.85 -1.32 2.52
N ASP A 37 8.77 -1.71 3.41
CA ASP A 37 9.16 -3.11 3.62
C ASP A 37 7.97 -3.99 4.04
N PHE A 38 7.05 -3.45 4.84
CA PHE A 38 5.81 -4.14 5.20
C PHE A 38 4.93 -4.38 3.96
N LEU A 39 4.75 -3.35 3.11
CA LEU A 39 3.95 -3.48 1.90
C LEU A 39 4.56 -4.45 0.89
N ILE A 40 5.89 -4.50 0.76
CA ILE A 40 6.57 -5.47 -0.10
C ILE A 40 6.29 -6.91 0.38
N LYS A 41 6.34 -7.15 1.70
CA LYS A 41 6.05 -8.47 2.29
C LYS A 41 4.57 -8.84 2.19
N ALA A 42 3.68 -7.86 2.33
CA ALA A 42 2.23 -8.05 2.28
C ALA A 42 1.68 -8.07 0.85
N TYR A 43 2.45 -7.58 -0.14
CA TYR A 43 2.09 -7.49 -1.56
C TYR A 43 1.37 -8.75 -2.07
N PRO A 44 1.92 -9.98 -1.96
CA PRO A 44 1.27 -11.17 -2.50
C PRO A 44 -0.15 -11.42 -1.97
N GLY A 45 -0.50 -10.94 -0.78
CA GLY A 45 -1.85 -11.06 -0.21
C GLY A 45 -2.75 -9.84 -0.36
N LEU A 46 -2.18 -8.65 -0.61
CA LEU A 46 -2.92 -7.40 -0.72
C LEU A 46 -3.18 -6.97 -2.16
N HIS A 47 -2.28 -7.30 -3.11
CA HIS A 47 -2.39 -6.83 -4.50
C HIS A 47 -3.54 -7.48 -5.29
N ASP A 48 -4.04 -8.63 -4.81
CA ASP A 48 -5.19 -9.34 -5.40
C ASP A 48 -6.54 -8.75 -4.92
N LEU A 49 -6.52 -7.94 -3.85
CA LEU A 49 -7.71 -7.27 -3.32
C LEU A 49 -7.96 -5.95 -4.06
N ASP A 50 -9.21 -5.49 -4.06
CA ASP A 50 -9.53 -4.10 -4.38
C ASP A 50 -8.71 -3.14 -3.51
N LEU A 51 -8.20 -2.06 -4.11
CA LEU A 51 -7.32 -1.09 -3.45
C LEU A 51 -7.95 -0.51 -2.16
N GLU A 52 -9.25 -0.22 -2.20
CA GLU A 52 -10.00 0.25 -1.03
C GLU A 52 -10.01 -0.81 0.10
N LEU A 53 -10.22 -2.08 -0.25
CA LEU A 53 -10.26 -3.17 0.72
C LEU A 53 -8.88 -3.40 1.35
N ALA A 54 -7.81 -3.34 0.54
CA ALA A 54 -6.44 -3.40 1.03
C ALA A 54 -6.15 -2.25 2.01
N VAL A 55 -6.55 -1.02 1.66
CA VAL A 55 -6.35 0.17 2.49
C VAL A 55 -7.11 0.08 3.81
N LYS A 56 -8.39 -0.32 3.79
CA LYS A 56 -9.19 -0.53 4.99
C LYS A 56 -8.58 -1.59 5.90
N LYS A 57 -8.19 -2.75 5.34
CA LYS A 57 -7.63 -3.87 6.11
C LYS A 57 -6.32 -3.51 6.81
N VAL A 58 -5.48 -2.68 6.20
CA VAL A 58 -4.25 -2.18 6.84
C VAL A 58 -4.54 -1.02 7.81
N GLY A 59 -5.57 -0.22 7.54
CA GLY A 59 -6.00 0.88 8.40
C GLY A 59 -6.72 0.46 9.69
N GLU A 60 -7.30 -0.75 9.72
CA GLU A 60 -8.00 -1.35 10.87
C GLU A 60 -7.05 -1.89 11.98
N VAL A 61 -5.72 -1.78 11.80
CA VAL A 61 -4.70 -2.16 12.79
C VAL A 61 -4.34 -1.02 13.74
#